data_AF-A0A4V1UCR3-F1
#
_entry.id   AF-A0A4V1UCR3-F1
#
_cell.length_a   1.000
_cell.length_b   1.000
_cell.length_c   1.000
_cell.angle_alpha   90.00
_cell.angle_beta   90.00
_cell.angle_gamma   90.00
#
_symmetry.space_group_name_H-M   'P 1'
#
loop_
_entity.id
_entity.type
_entity.pdbx_description
1 polymer ?
#
loop_
_entity_poly.entity_id
_entity_poly.type
_entity_poly.pdbx_seq_one_letter_code
_entity_poly.pdbx_strand_id
1 'polypeptide(L)'
;MLPHSDGWKPLKSIISSDTDSPIRSYVLFKTEVKLVDFDFFISHDRDGKERTAIKFFFQRVGIPIPYPQELFTPELVNEDQPPLNWDKPNETERKGLVTSRVGQGAYRKSVLYRWDFSCAVTGYNKKEVLIASHIVPWCDATDNQRLDVNNSVLLSPTYDALFDRHLISFEDSGKIILSDQLQHTSFDRLGVTGKERIQSFSRENLQYLEVHRGGLVR
;
A
#
# COMPACT_ATOMS: atom_id res chain seq x y z
N MET A 1 -29.01 -30.86 26.23
CA MET A 1 -29.69 -31.36 25.01
C MET A 1 -30.20 -30.18 24.22
N LEU A 2 -29.46 -29.74 23.20
CA LEU A 2 -29.95 -29.14 21.96
C LEU A 2 -28.86 -29.38 20.90
N PRO A 3 -29.18 -29.84 19.68
CA PRO A 3 -28.20 -30.45 18.78
C PRO A 3 -27.59 -29.44 17.80
N HIS A 4 -26.35 -29.74 17.42
CA HIS A 4 -25.66 -29.22 16.25
C HIS A 4 -26.53 -29.36 14.99
N SER A 5 -26.64 -28.29 14.18
CA SER A 5 -27.07 -28.40 12.79
C SER A 5 -26.08 -27.66 11.88
N ASP A 6 -25.10 -28.44 11.39
CA ASP A 6 -24.25 -28.10 10.26
C ASP A 6 -25.12 -27.96 9.00
N GLY A 7 -25.39 -26.71 8.61
CA GLY A 7 -26.30 -26.39 7.52
C GLY A 7 -25.58 -26.21 6.18
N TRP A 8 -25.42 -27.30 5.42
CA TRP A 8 -25.22 -27.22 3.97
C TRP A 8 -26.42 -26.52 3.33
N LYS A 9 -26.20 -25.47 2.50
CA LYS A 9 -27.28 -24.76 1.81
C LYS A 9 -27.17 -24.92 0.29
N PRO A 10 -28.28 -25.18 -0.41
CA PRO A 10 -28.29 -25.27 -1.87
C PRO A 10 -28.10 -23.89 -2.52
N LEU A 11 -27.30 -23.82 -3.57
CA LEU A 11 -27.11 -22.63 -4.41
C LEU A 11 -28.41 -22.24 -5.11
N LYS A 12 -28.87 -20.99 -4.92
CA LYS A 12 -29.79 -20.36 -5.87
C LYS A 12 -28.95 -19.78 -7.02
N SER A 13 -29.17 -20.35 -8.20
CA SER A 13 -28.65 -20.04 -9.53
C SER A 13 -28.14 -18.61 -9.77
N ILE A 14 -26.87 -18.46 -10.16
CA ILE A 14 -26.34 -17.26 -10.84
C ILE A 14 -25.94 -17.56 -12.31
N ILE A 15 -26.05 -18.80 -12.78
CA ILE A 15 -25.65 -19.13 -14.16
C ILE A 15 -26.86 -19.67 -14.93
N SER A 16 -27.36 -18.84 -15.85
CA SER A 16 -28.22 -19.26 -16.95
C SER A 16 -27.33 -19.90 -18.01
N SER A 17 -27.48 -21.20 -18.22
CA SER A 17 -27.16 -21.86 -19.49
C SER A 17 -27.77 -23.24 -19.53
N ASP A 18 -28.63 -23.45 -20.53
CA ASP A 18 -29.23 -24.71 -20.93
C ASP A 18 -28.24 -25.89 -20.87
N THR A 19 -28.58 -26.92 -20.09
CA THR A 19 -28.41 -28.33 -20.43
C THR A 19 -29.03 -29.20 -19.33
N ASP A 20 -29.78 -30.19 -19.78
CA ASP A 20 -30.71 -31.03 -19.02
C ASP A 20 -29.97 -32.04 -18.13
N SER A 21 -29.56 -31.63 -16.92
CA SER A 21 -29.20 -32.51 -15.80
C SER A 21 -29.00 -31.69 -14.50
N PRO A 22 -29.73 -31.95 -13.40
CA PRO A 22 -29.58 -31.18 -12.17
C PRO A 22 -28.34 -31.67 -11.40
N ILE A 23 -27.16 -31.16 -11.75
CA ILE A 23 -25.96 -31.32 -10.92
C ILE A 23 -26.22 -30.51 -9.63
N ARG A 24 -26.66 -31.18 -8.57
CA ARG A 24 -26.74 -30.59 -7.22
C ARG A 24 -25.34 -30.43 -6.67
N SER A 25 -24.70 -29.30 -6.92
CA SER A 25 -23.46 -28.92 -6.28
C SER A 25 -23.74 -28.37 -4.88
N TYR A 26 -23.19 -29.02 -3.86
CA TYR A 26 -23.23 -28.56 -2.48
C TYR A 26 -22.00 -27.69 -2.19
N VAL A 27 -22.19 -26.54 -1.57
CA VAL A 27 -21.09 -25.67 -1.11
C VAL A 27 -21.14 -25.53 0.40
N LEU A 28 -19.97 -25.58 1.03
CA LEU A 28 -19.81 -25.36 2.46
C LEU A 28 -19.10 -24.03 2.69
N PHE A 29 -19.79 -23.10 3.34
CA PHE A 29 -19.14 -21.88 3.82
C PHE A 29 -18.17 -22.24 4.96
N LYS A 30 -16.88 -21.95 4.80
CA LYS A 30 -15.87 -22.22 5.82
C LYS A 30 -15.53 -21.00 6.68
N THR A 31 -15.24 -19.86 6.07
CA THR A 31 -14.83 -18.64 6.77
C THR A 31 -14.87 -17.45 5.83
N GLU A 32 -14.89 -16.26 6.42
CA GLU A 32 -14.66 -15.02 5.71
C GLU A 32 -13.19 -14.59 5.89
N VAL A 33 -12.58 -14.10 4.81
CA VAL A 33 -11.22 -13.57 4.84
C VAL A 33 -11.23 -12.12 4.41
N LYS A 34 -10.48 -11.29 5.13
CA LYS A 34 -10.17 -9.92 4.75
C LYS A 34 -8.82 -9.93 4.04
N LEU A 35 -8.76 -9.38 2.83
CA LEU A 35 -7.49 -9.09 2.18
C LEU A 35 -6.75 -8.05 3.04
N VAL A 36 -5.55 -8.41 3.49
CA VAL A 36 -4.69 -7.55 4.31
C VAL A 36 -3.70 -6.82 3.43
N ASP A 37 -3.08 -7.54 2.49
CA ASP A 37 -1.98 -7.03 1.69
C ASP A 37 -1.77 -7.89 0.43
N PHE A 38 -0.91 -7.47 -0.49
CA PHE A 38 -0.38 -8.28 -1.58
C PHE A 38 1.10 -7.93 -1.88
N ASP A 39 1.86 -8.91 -2.35
CA ASP A 39 3.24 -8.75 -2.84
C ASP A 39 3.35 -9.11 -4.32
N PHE A 40 4.50 -8.79 -4.91
CA PHE A 40 4.88 -9.29 -6.22
C PHE A 40 6.17 -10.10 -6.14
N PHE A 41 6.23 -11.19 -6.89
CA PHE A 41 7.43 -11.99 -7.03
C PHE A 41 7.56 -12.49 -8.46
N ILE A 42 8.79 -12.75 -8.91
CA ILE A 42 9.01 -13.34 -10.24
C ILE A 42 8.69 -14.83 -10.14
N SER A 43 7.79 -15.28 -11.01
CA SER A 43 7.43 -16.68 -11.18
C SER A 43 7.37 -17.00 -12.67
N HIS A 44 7.45 -18.28 -12.99
CA HIS A 44 7.25 -18.75 -14.35
C HIS A 44 5.75 -18.90 -14.63
N ASP A 45 5.30 -18.52 -15.83
CA ASP A 45 3.96 -18.86 -16.32
C ASP A 45 3.89 -20.34 -16.74
N ARG A 46 2.73 -20.76 -17.27
CA ARG A 46 2.51 -22.14 -17.72
C ARG A 46 3.44 -22.55 -18.86
N ASP A 47 3.98 -21.59 -19.59
CA ASP A 47 4.91 -21.79 -20.71
C ASP A 47 6.37 -21.60 -20.29
N GLY A 48 6.63 -21.44 -18.98
CA GLY A 48 7.98 -21.31 -18.44
C GLY A 48 8.61 -19.93 -18.63
N LYS A 49 7.84 -18.90 -19.02
CA LYS A 49 8.37 -17.54 -19.17
C LYS A 49 8.28 -16.79 -17.85
N GLU A 50 9.31 -16.04 -17.50
CA GLU A 50 9.29 -15.19 -16.31
C GLU A 50 8.20 -14.13 -16.42
N ARG A 51 7.34 -14.08 -15.39
CA ARG A 51 6.27 -13.11 -15.22
C ARG A 51 6.23 -12.64 -13.78
N THR A 52 5.73 -11.43 -13.59
CA THR A 52 5.41 -10.91 -12.26
C THR A 52 4.13 -11.58 -11.76
N ALA A 53 4.23 -12.37 -10.70
CA ALA A 53 3.11 -12.98 -10.00
C ALA A 53 2.68 -12.13 -8.80
N ILE A 54 1.40 -12.20 -8.44
CA ILE A 54 0.81 -11.51 -7.30
C ILE A 54 0.64 -12.49 -6.14
N LYS A 55 1.12 -12.14 -4.95
CA LYS A 55 1.01 -12.90 -3.72
C LYS A 55 0.04 -12.20 -2.77
N PHE A 56 -1.17 -12.71 -2.59
CA PHE A 56 -2.13 -12.11 -1.68
C PHE A 56 -1.92 -12.58 -0.23
N PHE A 57 -2.08 -11.67 0.73
CA PHE A 57 -2.09 -11.95 2.15
C PHE A 57 -3.50 -11.73 2.70
N PHE A 58 -4.07 -12.77 3.29
CA PHE A 58 -5.42 -12.73 3.85
C PHE A 58 -5.37 -12.94 5.37
N GLN A 59 -6.28 -12.28 6.09
CA GLN A 59 -6.56 -12.52 7.49
C GLN A 59 -7.97 -13.07 7.63
N ARG A 60 -8.14 -14.12 8.44
CA ARG A 60 -9.47 -14.66 8.76
C ARG A 60 -10.24 -13.66 9.62
N VAL A 61 -11.51 -13.47 9.30
CA VAL A 61 -12.44 -12.61 10.04
C VAL A 61 -13.18 -13.47 11.07
N GLY A 62 -13.17 -13.06 12.34
CA GLY A 62 -14.11 -13.56 13.36
C GLY A 62 -13.76 -14.86 14.10
N ILE A 63 -12.57 -15.45 13.96
CA ILE A 63 -12.18 -16.65 14.74
C ILE A 63 -10.77 -16.47 15.35
N PRO A 64 -10.62 -16.37 16.68
CA PRO A 64 -9.34 -16.59 17.33
C PRO A 64 -8.97 -18.07 17.18
N ILE A 65 -7.83 -18.36 16.56
CA ILE A 65 -7.31 -19.73 16.45
C ILE A 65 -6.62 -20.04 17.79
N PRO A 66 -7.09 -21.00 18.60
CA PRO A 66 -6.27 -21.53 19.67
C PRO A 66 -5.14 -22.31 19.00
N TYR A 67 -3.93 -21.73 18.97
CA TYR A 67 -2.75 -22.49 18.59
C TYR A 67 -2.50 -23.54 19.69
N PRO A 68 -2.44 -24.84 19.36
CA PRO A 68 -2.00 -25.84 20.32
C PRO A 68 -0.55 -25.51 20.72
N GLN A 69 -0.31 -25.30 22.01
CA GLN A 69 1.02 -24.93 22.54
C GLN A 69 2.09 -26.01 22.31
N GLU A 70 1.68 -27.22 21.89
CA GLU A 70 2.54 -28.39 21.71
C GLU A 70 3.51 -28.30 20.51
N LEU A 71 3.35 -27.30 19.64
CA LEU A 71 4.28 -27.07 18.52
C LEU A 71 5.51 -26.22 18.88
N PHE A 72 5.61 -25.73 20.12
CA PHE A 72 6.81 -25.06 20.64
C PHE A 72 7.72 -26.07 21.33
N THR A 73 8.44 -26.89 20.56
CA THR A 73 9.62 -27.58 21.11
C THR A 73 10.78 -26.57 21.18
N PRO A 74 11.42 -26.39 22.34
CA PRO A 74 12.49 -25.41 22.55
C PRO A 74 13.76 -25.62 21.69
N GLU A 75 13.87 -26.75 20.98
CA GLU A 75 15.11 -27.16 20.30
C GLU A 75 15.35 -26.46 18.94
N LEU A 76 14.36 -25.78 18.36
CA LEU A 76 14.52 -25.08 17.07
C LEU A 76 14.86 -23.58 17.19
N VAL A 77 15.15 -23.08 18.40
CA VAL A 77 15.47 -21.67 18.63
C VAL A 77 16.84 -21.55 19.32
N ASN A 78 17.88 -22.07 18.66
CA ASN A 78 19.26 -21.92 19.10
C ASN A 78 20.13 -21.32 17.98
N GLU A 79 19.76 -20.13 17.52
CA GLU A 79 20.73 -19.22 16.92
C GLU A 79 20.79 -17.95 17.77
N ASP A 80 21.99 -17.63 18.24
CA ASP A 80 22.30 -16.49 19.09
C ASP A 80 21.81 -15.18 18.45
N GLN A 81 20.85 -14.51 19.08
CA GLN A 81 20.44 -13.15 18.72
C GLN A 81 21.29 -12.12 19.49
N PRO A 82 21.84 -11.08 18.84
CA PRO A 82 22.54 -10.01 19.55
C PRO A 82 21.54 -9.17 20.38
N PRO A 83 21.98 -8.59 21.51
CA PRO A 83 21.06 -8.01 22.48
C PRO A 83 20.51 -6.67 21.95
N LEU A 84 19.26 -6.68 21.51
CA LEU A 84 18.46 -5.46 21.39
C LEU A 84 17.62 -5.34 22.65
N ASN A 85 18.06 -4.46 23.54
CA ASN A 85 17.27 -4.02 24.67
C ASN A 85 15.97 -3.40 24.15
N TRP A 86 14.83 -4.07 24.36
CA TRP A 86 13.53 -3.62 23.89
C TRP A 86 12.54 -3.65 25.05
N ASP A 87 12.14 -2.47 25.51
CA ASP A 87 10.97 -2.33 26.38
C ASP A 87 9.74 -2.89 25.64
N LYS A 88 9.11 -3.92 26.23
CA LYS A 88 7.95 -4.59 25.65
C LYS A 88 6.82 -3.56 25.46
N PRO A 89 6.42 -3.22 24.22
CA PRO A 89 5.32 -2.31 23.97
C PRO A 89 4.03 -3.06 24.30
N ASN A 90 3.07 -2.33 24.87
CA ASN A 90 1.76 -2.88 25.20
C ASN A 90 0.99 -3.27 23.92
N GLU A 91 -0.03 -4.11 24.03
CA GLU A 91 -0.72 -4.73 22.88
C GLU A 91 -1.19 -3.74 21.79
N THR A 92 -1.57 -2.53 22.18
CA THR A 92 -1.98 -1.45 21.25
C THR A 92 -0.81 -0.92 20.43
N GLU A 93 0.36 -0.74 21.05
CA GLU A 93 1.59 -0.31 20.40
C GLU A 93 2.19 -1.43 19.55
N ARG A 94 2.05 -2.69 19.97
CA ARG A 94 2.46 -3.85 19.15
C ARG A 94 1.63 -3.97 17.88
N LYS A 95 0.31 -3.71 17.95
CA LYS A 95 -0.52 -3.58 16.75
C LYS A 95 -0.05 -2.40 15.90
N GLY A 96 0.10 -1.21 16.48
CA GLY A 96 0.52 0.01 15.77
C GLY A 96 1.91 -0.06 15.13
N LEU A 97 2.91 -0.64 15.79
CA LEU A 97 4.28 -0.81 15.27
C LEU A 97 4.37 -1.88 14.19
N VAL A 98 3.63 -2.99 14.34
CA VAL A 98 3.59 -4.07 13.34
C VAL A 98 2.73 -3.65 12.14
N THR A 99 1.58 -2.99 12.33
CA THR A 99 0.81 -2.40 11.23
C THR A 99 1.52 -1.21 10.60
N SER A 100 2.34 -0.46 11.33
CA SER A 100 3.18 0.59 10.77
C SER A 100 4.32 0.00 9.93
N ARG A 101 5.05 -1.03 10.40
CA ARG A 101 6.11 -1.69 9.60
C ARG A 101 5.57 -2.47 8.39
N VAL A 102 4.49 -3.22 8.56
CA VAL A 102 3.89 -4.03 7.48
C VAL A 102 3.03 -3.15 6.55
N GLY A 103 2.28 -2.21 7.12
CA GLY A 103 1.44 -1.27 6.37
C GLY A 103 2.23 -0.21 5.61
N GLN A 104 3.37 0.28 6.13
CA GLN A 104 4.28 1.12 5.35
C GLN A 104 4.87 0.34 4.17
N GLY A 105 5.15 -0.95 4.33
CA GLY A 105 5.59 -1.82 3.23
C GLY A 105 4.53 -1.97 2.14
N ALA A 106 3.32 -2.40 2.52
CA ALA A 106 2.16 -2.58 1.64
C ALA A 106 1.78 -1.29 0.90
N TYR A 107 1.67 -0.20 1.65
CA TYR A 107 1.33 1.12 1.14
C TYR A 107 2.40 1.61 0.16
N ARG A 108 3.68 1.59 0.57
CA ARG A 108 4.80 2.01 -0.28
C ARG A 108 4.85 1.17 -1.57
N LYS A 109 4.62 -0.14 -1.51
CA LYS A 109 4.55 -1.00 -2.70
C LYS A 109 3.40 -0.61 -3.63
N SER A 110 2.24 -0.29 -3.07
CA SER A 110 1.09 0.16 -3.86
C SER A 110 1.35 1.50 -4.54
N VAL A 111 2.04 2.42 -3.86
CA VAL A 111 2.50 3.70 -4.46
C VAL A 111 3.56 3.44 -5.54
N LEU A 112 4.53 2.56 -5.30
CA LEU A 112 5.51 2.17 -6.31
C LEU A 112 4.84 1.63 -7.58
N TYR A 113 3.85 0.75 -7.43
CA TYR A 113 3.11 0.18 -8.55
C TYR A 113 2.27 1.24 -9.29
N ARG A 114 1.59 2.13 -8.56
CA ARG A 114 0.77 3.21 -9.14
C ARG A 114 1.55 4.16 -10.05
N TRP A 115 2.85 4.30 -9.79
CA TRP A 115 3.76 5.19 -10.50
C TRP A 115 4.79 4.44 -11.35
N ASP A 116 4.49 3.21 -11.78
CA ASP A 116 5.32 2.40 -12.66
C ASP A 116 6.79 2.28 -12.19
N PHE A 117 6.98 2.19 -10.87
CA PHE A 117 8.27 2.07 -10.18
C PHE A 117 9.26 3.19 -10.51
N SER A 118 8.76 4.34 -10.97
CA SER A 118 9.58 5.44 -11.48
C SER A 118 9.14 6.76 -10.85
N CYS A 119 10.10 7.63 -10.55
CA CYS A 119 9.80 8.96 -10.06
C CYS A 119 8.86 9.66 -11.03
N ALA A 120 7.73 10.17 -10.52
CA ALA A 120 6.70 10.84 -11.30
C ALA A 120 7.24 12.04 -12.10
N VAL A 121 8.28 12.69 -11.58
CA VAL A 121 8.88 13.89 -12.17
C VAL A 121 10.06 13.57 -13.08
N THR A 122 11.03 12.79 -12.59
CA THR A 122 12.31 12.58 -13.27
C THR A 122 12.38 11.28 -14.08
N GLY A 123 11.44 10.35 -13.87
CA GLY A 123 11.46 9.01 -14.45
C GLY A 123 12.53 8.09 -13.85
N TYR A 124 13.27 8.52 -12.83
CA TYR A 124 14.29 7.69 -12.18
C TYR A 124 13.65 6.45 -11.52
N ASN A 125 14.23 5.26 -11.73
CA ASN A 125 13.55 3.99 -11.45
C ASN A 125 14.27 3.06 -10.44
N LYS A 126 15.32 3.54 -9.75
CA LYS A 126 15.91 2.78 -8.63
C LYS A 126 15.10 3.00 -7.37
N LYS A 127 14.19 2.06 -7.10
CA LYS A 127 13.22 2.07 -5.99
C LYS A 127 13.83 2.29 -4.60
N GLU A 128 15.11 2.00 -4.41
CA GLU A 128 15.85 2.17 -3.15
C GLU A 128 15.93 3.64 -2.74
N VAL A 129 15.90 4.55 -3.72
CA VAL A 129 16.05 6.00 -3.52
C VAL A 129 14.69 6.73 -3.62
N LEU A 130 13.69 6.10 -4.21
CA LEU A 130 12.36 6.71 -4.38
C LEU A 130 11.61 6.81 -3.05
N ILE A 131 10.82 7.87 -2.89
CA ILE A 131 10.05 8.14 -1.69
C ILE A 131 8.57 8.20 -2.07
N ALA A 132 7.74 7.51 -1.30
CA ALA A 132 6.29 7.60 -1.42
C ALA A 132 5.83 8.80 -0.56
N SER A 133 5.86 9.98 -1.16
CA SER A 133 5.52 11.25 -0.50
C SER A 133 4.01 11.40 -0.43
N HIS A 134 3.48 11.69 0.76
CA HIS A 134 2.05 11.98 0.94
C HIS A 134 1.72 13.38 0.43
N ILE A 135 0.63 13.53 -0.32
CA ILE A 135 0.16 14.84 -0.80
C ILE A 135 -0.43 15.66 0.35
N VAL A 136 -1.33 15.05 1.14
CA VAL A 136 -1.77 15.59 2.42
C VAL A 136 -0.91 14.96 3.52
N PRO A 137 -0.17 15.77 4.30
CA PRO A 137 0.75 15.27 5.32
C PRO A 137 0.10 14.30 6.30
N TRP A 138 0.89 13.35 6.79
CA TRP A 138 0.40 12.29 7.70
C TRP A 138 -0.28 12.83 8.97
N CYS A 139 0.19 13.96 9.49
CA CYS A 139 -0.38 14.62 10.68
C CYS A 139 -1.80 15.14 10.44
N ASP A 140 -2.10 15.56 9.22
CA ASP A 140 -3.37 16.19 8.85
C ASP A 140 -4.32 15.20 8.16
N ALA A 141 -3.80 14.07 7.72
CA ALA A 141 -4.55 13.01 7.07
C ALA A 141 -5.38 12.17 8.06
N THR A 142 -6.62 11.88 7.69
CA THR A 142 -7.46 10.86 8.33
C THR A 142 -6.89 9.45 8.12
N ASP A 143 -7.33 8.47 8.92
CA ASP A 143 -6.86 7.08 8.80
C ASP A 143 -7.09 6.47 7.41
N ASN A 144 -8.16 6.87 6.72
CA ASN A 144 -8.41 6.45 5.34
C ASN A 144 -7.43 7.10 4.36
N GLN A 145 -7.16 8.41 4.51
CA GLN A 145 -6.24 9.17 3.64
C GLN A 145 -4.77 8.74 3.83
N ARG A 146 -4.41 8.29 5.02
CA ARG A 146 -3.07 7.77 5.34
C ARG A 146 -2.69 6.53 4.53
N LEU A 147 -3.69 5.73 4.17
CA LEU A 147 -3.54 4.48 3.43
C LEU A 147 -4.00 4.60 1.96
N ASP A 148 -4.50 5.76 1.55
CA ASP A 148 -4.95 6.00 0.18
C ASP A 148 -3.76 6.25 -0.75
N VAL A 149 -3.58 5.37 -1.73
CA VAL A 149 -2.52 5.46 -2.74
C VAL A 149 -2.64 6.74 -3.58
N ASN A 150 -3.85 7.28 -3.74
CA ASN A 150 -4.07 8.54 -4.45
C ASN A 150 -3.67 9.77 -3.62
N ASN A 151 -3.44 9.61 -2.31
CA ASN A 151 -2.83 10.63 -1.48
C ASN A 151 -1.29 10.55 -1.54
N SER A 152 -0.72 9.98 -2.60
CA SER A 152 0.72 9.82 -2.75
C SER A 152 1.26 10.13 -4.13
N VAL A 153 2.48 10.65 -4.16
CA VAL A 153 3.31 10.79 -5.35
C VAL A 153 4.66 10.12 -5.12
N LEU A 154 5.11 9.34 -6.11
CA LEU A 154 6.43 8.72 -6.04
C LEU A 154 7.50 9.71 -6.52
N LEU A 155 8.34 10.18 -5.61
CA LEU A 155 9.31 11.25 -5.86
C LEU A 155 10.74 10.79 -5.61
N SER A 156 11.70 11.44 -6.26
CA SER A 156 13.11 11.36 -5.86
C SER A 156 13.36 12.26 -4.64
N PRO A 157 14.43 12.04 -3.85
CA PRO A 157 14.66 12.74 -2.59
C PRO A 157 14.62 14.27 -2.69
N THR A 158 15.13 14.84 -3.76
CA THR A 158 15.11 16.31 -3.94
C THR A 158 13.69 16.85 -4.12
N TYR A 159 12.88 16.21 -4.98
CA TYR A 159 11.50 16.65 -5.21
C TYR A 159 10.61 16.37 -4.01
N ASP A 160 10.81 15.24 -3.31
CA ASP A 160 10.14 14.93 -2.04
C ASP A 160 10.40 16.03 -1.00
N ALA A 161 11.67 16.36 -0.76
CA ALA A 161 12.08 17.38 0.20
C ALA A 161 11.51 18.78 -0.10
N LEU A 162 11.31 19.11 -1.38
CA LEU A 162 10.71 20.38 -1.82
C LEU A 162 9.18 20.35 -1.70
N PHE A 163 8.57 19.22 -2.06
CA PHE A 163 7.12 19.04 -2.07
C PHE A 163 6.57 19.02 -0.65
N ASP A 164 7.14 18.21 0.25
CA ASP A 164 6.74 18.11 1.67
C ASP A 164 6.84 19.45 2.42
N ARG A 165 7.73 20.35 1.98
CA ARG A 165 7.90 21.69 2.56
C ARG A 165 7.04 22.76 1.90
N HIS A 166 6.15 22.37 0.97
CA HIS A 166 5.34 23.27 0.17
C HIS A 166 6.17 24.33 -0.59
N LEU A 167 7.41 24.00 -0.99
CA LEU A 167 8.24 24.83 -1.86
C LEU A 167 7.91 24.60 -3.33
N ILE A 168 7.38 23.43 -3.66
CA ILE A 168 6.81 23.11 -4.97
C ILE A 168 5.44 22.46 -4.80
N SER A 169 4.63 22.53 -5.85
CA SER A 169 3.40 21.74 -6.00
C SER A 169 3.17 21.46 -7.49
N PHE A 170 2.00 20.93 -7.86
CA PHE A 170 1.64 20.69 -9.26
C PHE A 170 0.23 21.23 -9.56
N GLU A 171 0.08 21.82 -10.74
CA GLU A 171 -1.22 22.14 -11.33
C GLU A 171 -1.98 20.86 -11.68
N ASP A 172 -3.28 21.00 -11.96
CA ASP A 172 -4.09 19.88 -12.48
C ASP A 172 -3.62 19.41 -13.87
N SER A 173 -2.94 20.30 -14.61
CA SER A 173 -2.26 19.98 -15.87
C SER A 173 -0.97 19.17 -15.67
N GLY A 174 -0.61 18.90 -14.41
CA GLY A 174 0.61 18.23 -14.00
C GLY A 174 1.86 19.10 -14.03
N LYS A 175 1.76 20.34 -14.52
CA LYS A 175 2.89 21.28 -14.55
C LYS A 175 3.30 21.68 -13.13
N ILE A 176 4.60 21.75 -12.88
CA ILE A 176 5.14 22.17 -11.60
C ILE A 176 4.79 23.64 -11.29
N ILE A 177 4.50 23.89 -10.03
CA ILE A 177 4.34 25.22 -9.42
C ILE A 177 5.50 25.41 -8.46
N LEU A 178 6.21 26.52 -8.56
CA LEU A 178 7.25 26.92 -7.61
C LEU A 178 6.69 27.97 -6.67
N SER A 179 6.94 27.85 -5.38
CA SER A 179 6.57 28.86 -4.39
C SER A 179 7.34 30.17 -4.63
N ASP A 180 6.79 31.29 -4.18
CA ASP A 180 7.42 32.61 -4.34
C ASP A 180 8.82 32.62 -3.68
N GLN A 181 8.94 32.04 -2.48
CA GLN A 181 10.22 31.88 -1.80
C GLN A 181 11.25 31.10 -2.61
N LEU A 182 10.85 29.99 -3.26
CA LEU A 182 11.76 29.18 -4.06
C LEU A 182 12.18 29.91 -5.35
N GLN A 183 11.25 30.63 -5.98
CA GLN A 183 11.52 31.42 -7.20
C GLN A 183 12.58 32.49 -6.99
N HIS A 184 12.69 33.05 -5.78
CA HIS A 184 13.71 34.05 -5.42
C HIS A 184 15.09 33.46 -5.10
N THR A 185 15.28 32.15 -5.27
CA THR A 185 16.55 31.45 -5.04
C THR A 185 17.14 30.84 -6.32
N SER A 186 18.37 30.35 -6.26
CA SER A 186 18.98 29.55 -7.34
C SER A 186 18.49 28.09 -7.29
N PHE A 187 17.18 27.87 -7.49
CA PHE A 187 16.55 26.54 -7.44
C PHE A 187 17.05 25.58 -8.52
N ASP A 188 17.67 26.11 -9.60
CA ASP A 188 18.38 25.35 -10.62
C ASP A 188 19.48 24.46 -10.04
N ARG A 189 20.14 24.92 -8.97
CA ARG A 189 21.18 24.15 -8.26
C ARG A 189 20.65 22.94 -7.52
N LEU A 190 19.33 22.87 -7.30
CA LEU A 190 18.65 21.71 -6.74
C LEU A 190 18.25 20.70 -7.83
N GLY A 191 18.57 20.96 -9.09
CA GLY A 191 18.17 20.11 -10.22
C GLY A 191 16.72 20.32 -10.65
N VAL A 192 16.10 21.43 -10.27
CA VAL A 192 14.75 21.82 -10.67
C VAL A 192 14.82 22.86 -11.79
N THR A 193 14.04 22.68 -12.85
CA THR A 193 14.04 23.53 -14.05
C THR A 193 12.83 24.45 -14.14
N GLY A 194 11.78 24.19 -13.36
CA GLY A 194 10.49 24.89 -13.42
C GLY A 194 9.64 24.51 -14.65
N LYS A 195 10.06 23.50 -15.41
CA LYS A 195 9.40 23.02 -16.63
C LYS A 195 8.87 21.59 -16.49
N GLU A 196 9.05 21.00 -15.32
CA GLU A 196 8.62 19.66 -15.00
C GLU A 196 7.11 19.51 -15.16
N ARG A 197 6.71 18.33 -15.64
CA ARG A 197 5.29 17.96 -15.77
C ARG A 197 5.09 16.48 -15.49
N ILE A 198 4.14 16.19 -14.60
CA ILE A 198 3.67 14.84 -14.29
C ILE A 198 2.41 14.55 -15.13
N GLN A 199 2.41 13.51 -15.96
CA GLN A 199 1.25 13.19 -16.80
C GLN A 199 0.26 12.22 -16.14
N SER A 200 0.69 11.50 -15.10
CA SER A 200 -0.02 10.31 -14.59
C SER A 200 -0.92 10.57 -13.37
N PHE A 201 -1.35 11.82 -13.12
CA PHE A 201 -2.28 12.11 -12.02
C PHE A 201 -3.69 11.55 -12.29
N SER A 202 -4.28 10.89 -11.30
CA SER A 202 -5.70 10.51 -11.32
C SER A 202 -6.56 11.68 -10.85
N ARG A 203 -7.86 11.63 -11.10
CA ARG A 203 -8.81 12.62 -10.59
C ARG A 203 -8.78 12.71 -9.06
N GLU A 204 -8.55 11.59 -8.40
CA GLU A 204 -8.44 11.48 -6.95
C GLU A 204 -7.15 12.14 -6.45
N ASN A 205 -6.02 12.02 -7.16
CA ASN A 205 -4.80 12.78 -6.82
C ASN A 205 -5.04 14.29 -6.86
N LEU A 206 -5.82 14.78 -7.83
CA LEU A 206 -6.07 16.22 -8.01
C LEU A 206 -6.79 16.84 -6.80
N GLN A 207 -7.68 16.10 -6.15
CA GLN A 207 -8.37 16.55 -4.94
C GLN A 207 -7.40 16.81 -3.79
N TYR A 208 -6.41 15.92 -3.62
CA TYR A 208 -5.36 16.12 -2.62
C TYR A 208 -4.41 17.25 -3.01
N LEU A 209 -4.07 17.37 -4.29
CA LEU A 209 -3.19 18.44 -4.78
C LEU A 209 -3.82 19.83 -4.60
N GLU A 210 -5.13 19.96 -4.72
CA GLU A 210 -5.84 21.21 -4.44
C GLU A 210 -5.57 21.69 -3.01
N VAL A 211 -5.67 20.78 -2.03
CA VAL A 211 -5.34 21.07 -0.62
C VAL A 211 -3.86 21.43 -0.49
N HIS A 212 -2.97 20.63 -1.09
CA HIS A 212 -1.52 20.86 -1.02
C HIS A 212 -1.10 22.23 -1.58
N ARG A 213 -1.70 22.68 -2.70
CA ARG A 213 -1.45 24.01 -3.28
C ARG A 213 -1.81 25.15 -2.33
N GLY A 214 -2.83 24.97 -1.49
CA GLY A 214 -3.22 25.95 -0.47
C GLY A 214 -2.13 26.21 0.58
N GLY A 215 -1.22 25.24 0.78
CA GLY A 215 -0.10 25.33 1.72
C GLY A 215 1.19 25.91 1.16
N LEU A 216 1.23 26.29 -0.13
CA LEU A 216 2.43 26.88 -0.75
C LEU A 216 2.93 28.08 0.04
N VAL A 217 4.22 28.06 0.38
CA VAL A 217 4.86 29.16 1.07
C VAL A 217 4.88 30.41 0.18
N ARG A 218 4.71 31.59 0.78
CA ARG A 218 4.72 32.88 0.11
C ARG A 218 5.99 33.64 0.47
#